data_AF-A0A0N1LRP4-F1
#
_entry.id   AF-A0A0N1LRP4-F1
#
_cell.length_a   1.000
_cell.length_b   1.000
_cell.length_c   1.000
_cell.angle_alpha   90.00
_cell.angle_beta   90.00
_cell.angle_gamma   90.00
#
_symmetry.space_group_name_H-M   'P 1'
#
loop_
_entity.id
_entity.type
_entity.pdbx_description
1 polymer ?
#
loop_
_entity_poly.entity_id
_entity_poly.type
_entity_poly.pdbx_seq_one_letter_code
_entity_poly.pdbx_strand_id
1 'polypeptide(L)'
;MRLRHKKLYLLAGTCVLLGAVGFAVLTSPWTWSATHPSRKAIDPAGADLANGRKVFVASDCATCHMTPGQQDDTKLGGGGTLQTQFGVFHMPNISSDRETGLGGWTLAEFDRALREGVGPDRIWPDGKNLYPAFPYTSYQRLKGEDVRDLFAYLKTLEPIRNVVSDHELKFPYNIRRGVGAWRLLFLDGVRNEAPAPAGVDVAKFKRGEYLVEGPGHCAECHSPRGIMGNVIADKRYSGGPAPDGVDYFPNITPDETGIGYWSQAAIANYLATGLNPIGRTAAGDMAEVIKNTSQLPREDLEAMALYLKHVPAVDKPAPGVPEPNRTDKVVMLKNAVRVAASLPVSPEAAIAQGADVWVAGTKSVWMSQDGAGSAAPEQGKLLGGAQAKVGQRVGTKVQLTVKGWQMADVPSIIYQAKGHRIMVAVLDKEAAAAVQRGTAEKDTETGQSWVPVQVTFWSDEKNLNTDRQALWSYSATTFQKTCSACHVLPQKTHFTANQWIGTLKAMKRFTSFSDDQYRLILAYLQNHSKDLNEASGGTKH
;
A
#
# COMPACT_ATOMS: atom_id res chain seq x y z
N MET A 1 -51.09 -50.48 -8.06
CA MET A 1 -50.27 -49.31 -7.62
C MET A 1 -48.77 -49.44 -7.92
N ARG A 2 -48.10 -50.57 -7.64
CA ARG A 2 -46.63 -50.75 -7.83
C ARG A 2 -46.07 -50.54 -9.26
N LEU A 3 -46.81 -50.86 -10.33
CA LEU A 3 -46.34 -50.64 -11.72
C LEU A 3 -46.26 -49.16 -12.12
N ARG A 4 -47.11 -48.29 -11.54
CA ARG A 4 -47.10 -46.84 -11.82
C ARG A 4 -45.86 -46.16 -11.23
N HIS A 5 -45.42 -46.58 -10.05
CA HIS A 5 -44.19 -46.06 -9.43
C HIS A 5 -42.93 -46.47 -10.20
N LYS A 6 -42.85 -47.71 -10.71
CA LYS A 6 -41.71 -48.13 -11.56
C LYS A 6 -41.58 -47.28 -12.82
N LYS A 7 -42.69 -47.01 -13.53
CA LYS A 7 -42.68 -46.11 -14.71
C LYS A 7 -42.31 -44.68 -14.34
N LEU A 8 -42.76 -44.17 -13.19
CA LEU A 8 -42.42 -42.83 -12.71
C LEU A 8 -40.93 -42.71 -12.35
N TYR A 9 -40.36 -43.69 -11.65
CA TYR A 9 -38.92 -43.72 -11.35
C TYR A 9 -38.07 -43.88 -12.61
N LEU A 10 -38.52 -44.68 -13.58
CA LEU A 10 -37.83 -44.82 -14.87
C LEU A 10 -37.84 -43.51 -15.66
N LEU A 11 -38.99 -42.81 -15.67
CA LEU A 11 -39.13 -41.50 -16.30
C LEU A 11 -38.26 -40.45 -15.60
N ALA A 12 -38.29 -40.39 -14.27
CA ALA A 12 -37.44 -39.49 -13.48
C ALA A 12 -35.95 -39.78 -13.70
N GLY A 13 -35.53 -41.05 -13.67
CA GLY A 13 -34.15 -41.45 -13.96
C GLY A 13 -33.71 -41.10 -15.38
N THR A 14 -34.60 -41.26 -16.37
CA THR A 14 -34.34 -40.87 -17.76
C THR A 14 -34.18 -39.35 -17.88
N CYS A 15 -35.04 -38.55 -17.24
CA CYS A 15 -34.92 -37.10 -17.22
C CYS A 15 -33.61 -36.63 -16.56
N VAL A 16 -33.22 -37.24 -15.44
CA VAL A 16 -31.94 -36.94 -14.78
C VAL A 16 -30.76 -37.28 -15.68
N LEU A 17 -30.79 -38.44 -16.35
CA LEU A 17 -29.73 -38.86 -17.27
C LEU A 17 -29.64 -37.93 -18.48
N LEU A 18 -30.77 -37.59 -19.11
CA LEU A 18 -30.80 -36.63 -20.22
C LEU A 18 -30.33 -35.25 -19.77
N GLY A 19 -30.71 -34.79 -18.58
CA GLY A 19 -30.21 -33.55 -18.00
C GLY A 19 -28.69 -33.57 -17.77
N ALA A 20 -28.16 -34.67 -17.24
CA ALA A 20 -26.72 -34.83 -17.01
C ALA A 20 -25.93 -34.88 -18.32
N VAL A 21 -26.43 -35.61 -19.34
CA VAL A 21 -25.83 -35.65 -20.68
C VAL A 21 -25.90 -34.27 -21.34
N GLY A 22 -27.05 -33.61 -21.30
CA GLY A 22 -27.24 -32.26 -21.81
C GLY A 22 -26.27 -31.27 -21.16
N PHE A 23 -26.14 -31.31 -19.83
CA PHE A 23 -25.15 -30.51 -19.09
C PHE A 23 -23.72 -30.82 -19.54
N ALA A 24 -23.34 -32.10 -19.61
CA ALA A 24 -21.98 -32.51 -20.00
C ALA A 24 -21.61 -32.05 -21.41
N VAL A 25 -22.56 -32.12 -22.34
CA VAL A 25 -22.39 -31.68 -23.74
C VAL A 25 -22.32 -30.16 -23.82
N LEU A 26 -23.29 -29.43 -23.25
CA LEU A 26 -23.37 -27.97 -23.35
C LEU A 26 -22.21 -27.26 -22.65
N THR A 27 -21.73 -27.81 -21.54
CA THR A 27 -20.59 -27.24 -20.79
C THR A 27 -19.23 -27.71 -21.30
N SER A 28 -19.19 -28.50 -22.37
CA SER A 28 -17.93 -28.99 -22.92
C SER A 28 -17.19 -27.91 -23.71
N PRO A 29 -15.84 -27.88 -23.64
CA PRO A 29 -15.05 -26.95 -24.45
C PRO A 29 -15.17 -27.23 -25.96
N TRP A 30 -15.40 -28.49 -26.35
CA TRP A 30 -15.64 -28.87 -27.73
C TRP A 30 -16.96 -28.30 -28.27
N THR A 31 -18.08 -28.48 -27.57
CA THR A 31 -19.38 -27.91 -27.99
C THR A 31 -19.30 -26.39 -28.07
N TRP A 32 -18.62 -25.74 -27.12
CA TRP A 32 -18.37 -24.31 -27.17
C TRP A 32 -17.67 -23.93 -28.48
N SER A 33 -16.54 -24.56 -28.77
CA SER A 33 -15.71 -24.28 -29.95
C SER A 33 -16.40 -24.59 -31.28
N ALA A 34 -17.28 -25.60 -31.30
CA ALA A 34 -18.07 -25.97 -32.48
C ALA A 34 -19.22 -24.98 -32.75
N THR A 35 -19.76 -24.35 -31.70
CA THR A 35 -20.91 -23.42 -31.80
C THR A 35 -20.49 -21.95 -31.84
N HIS A 36 -19.28 -21.64 -31.40
CA HIS A 36 -18.68 -20.31 -31.41
C HIS A 36 -17.49 -20.33 -32.37
N PRO A 37 -17.70 -20.01 -33.67
CA PRO A 37 -16.61 -19.97 -34.63
C PRO A 37 -15.51 -19.04 -34.10
N SER A 38 -14.25 -19.49 -34.24
CA SER A 38 -13.11 -18.66 -33.86
C SER A 38 -13.25 -17.30 -34.55
N ARG A 39 -13.03 -16.25 -33.76
CA ARG A 39 -13.04 -14.88 -34.24
C ARG A 39 -12.10 -14.81 -35.45
N LYS A 40 -12.51 -14.09 -36.51
CA LYS A 40 -11.85 -14.03 -37.84
C LYS A 40 -10.36 -14.35 -37.74
N ALA A 41 -9.95 -15.46 -38.36
CA ALA A 41 -8.57 -15.94 -38.32
C ALA A 41 -7.62 -14.78 -38.64
N ILE A 42 -6.73 -14.52 -37.70
CA ILE A 42 -5.80 -13.41 -37.76
C ILE A 42 -4.54 -13.98 -38.36
N ASP A 43 -4.11 -13.39 -39.47
CA ASP A 43 -2.86 -13.79 -40.08
C ASP A 43 -1.73 -13.58 -39.07
N PRO A 44 -0.99 -14.64 -38.66
CA PRO A 44 0.16 -14.50 -37.79
C PRO A 44 1.29 -13.67 -38.44
N ALA A 45 1.29 -13.51 -39.77
CA ALA A 45 2.20 -12.61 -40.45
C ALA A 45 1.90 -11.13 -40.12
N GLY A 46 2.96 -10.32 -40.04
CA GLY A 46 2.84 -8.89 -39.75
C GLY A 46 2.60 -8.55 -38.27
N ALA A 47 2.97 -9.44 -37.35
CA ALA A 47 2.92 -9.16 -35.92
C ALA A 47 3.88 -8.02 -35.53
N ASP A 48 3.40 -7.07 -34.73
CA ASP A 48 4.20 -5.97 -34.17
C ASP A 48 4.66 -6.34 -32.75
N LEU A 49 5.94 -6.67 -32.59
CA LEU A 49 6.49 -7.06 -31.29
C LEU A 49 6.52 -5.90 -30.28
N ALA A 50 6.60 -4.65 -30.73
CA ALA A 50 6.55 -3.49 -29.85
C ALA A 50 5.14 -3.29 -29.30
N ASN A 51 4.12 -3.45 -30.15
CA ASN A 51 2.73 -3.52 -29.69
C ASN A 51 2.51 -4.73 -28.77
N GLY A 52 3.09 -5.89 -29.10
CA GLY A 52 3.03 -7.10 -28.27
C GLY A 52 3.58 -6.89 -26.86
N ARG A 53 4.75 -6.23 -26.72
CA ARG A 53 5.31 -5.82 -25.42
C ARG A 53 4.37 -4.85 -24.68
N LYS A 54 3.80 -3.89 -25.39
CA LYS A 54 2.86 -2.91 -24.80
C LYS A 54 1.60 -3.59 -24.27
N VAL A 55 1.01 -4.53 -25.02
CA VAL A 55 -0.15 -5.32 -24.59
C VAL A 55 0.20 -6.25 -23.43
N PHE A 56 1.39 -6.87 -23.45
CA PHE A 56 1.91 -7.69 -22.35
C PHE A 56 1.95 -6.91 -21.03
N VAL A 57 2.51 -5.69 -21.06
CA VAL A 57 2.57 -4.80 -19.90
C VAL A 57 1.17 -4.33 -19.49
N ALA A 58 0.35 -3.86 -20.44
CA ALA A 58 -1.01 -3.40 -20.17
C ALA A 58 -1.91 -4.51 -19.59
N SER A 59 -1.61 -5.77 -19.93
CA SER A 59 -2.33 -6.96 -19.48
C SER A 59 -1.75 -7.58 -18.20
N ASP A 60 -0.76 -6.95 -17.56
CA ASP A 60 -0.25 -7.36 -16.26
C ASP A 60 0.25 -8.82 -16.20
N CYS A 61 0.75 -9.36 -17.33
CA CYS A 61 1.03 -10.79 -17.47
C CYS A 61 2.10 -11.29 -16.47
N ALA A 62 3.15 -10.48 -16.26
CA ALA A 62 4.26 -10.83 -15.39
C ALA A 62 3.85 -10.93 -13.91
N THR A 63 2.90 -10.11 -13.46
CA THR A 63 2.45 -10.07 -12.06
C THR A 63 1.99 -11.45 -11.56
N CYS A 64 1.39 -12.25 -12.45
CA CYS A 64 0.98 -13.62 -12.14
C CYS A 64 1.97 -14.69 -12.62
N HIS A 65 2.54 -14.54 -13.82
CA HIS A 65 3.25 -15.64 -14.49
C HIS A 65 4.77 -15.58 -14.39
N MET A 66 5.33 -14.50 -13.83
CA MET A 66 6.75 -14.39 -13.58
C MET A 66 7.20 -15.49 -12.60
N THR A 67 8.36 -16.11 -12.87
CA THR A 67 8.94 -17.11 -11.97
C THR A 67 9.11 -16.50 -10.56
N PRO A 68 8.64 -17.16 -9.48
CA PRO A 68 8.77 -16.61 -8.13
C PRO A 68 10.23 -16.35 -7.72
N GLY A 69 10.46 -15.27 -6.98
CA GLY A 69 11.78 -14.96 -6.38
C GLY A 69 12.74 -14.19 -7.28
N GLN A 70 12.29 -13.67 -8.43
CA GLN A 70 13.11 -12.85 -9.33
C GLN A 70 12.33 -11.62 -9.84
N GLN A 71 13.02 -10.68 -10.50
CA GLN A 71 12.48 -9.34 -10.84
C GLN A 71 12.39 -9.04 -12.35
N ASP A 72 12.82 -9.97 -13.20
CA ASP A 72 12.75 -9.90 -14.65
C ASP A 72 11.38 -10.34 -15.13
N ASP A 73 10.62 -9.36 -15.65
CA ASP A 73 9.26 -9.54 -16.16
C ASP A 73 9.18 -10.45 -17.40
N THR A 74 10.30 -10.77 -18.04
CA THR A 74 10.36 -11.63 -19.21
C THR A 74 10.51 -13.12 -18.88
N LYS A 75 10.81 -13.46 -17.62
CA LYS A 75 11.00 -14.84 -17.17
C LYS A 75 9.69 -15.46 -16.69
N LEU A 76 8.91 -15.97 -17.64
CA LEU A 76 7.51 -16.38 -17.44
C LEU A 76 7.33 -17.88 -17.13
N GLY A 77 8.17 -18.42 -16.24
CA GLY A 77 8.15 -19.84 -15.87
C GLY A 77 6.95 -20.27 -15.01
N GLY A 78 6.11 -19.33 -14.56
CA GLY A 78 4.97 -19.61 -13.68
C GLY A 78 5.38 -20.14 -12.31
N GLY A 79 4.42 -20.73 -11.59
CA GLY A 79 4.61 -21.29 -10.26
C GLY A 79 4.23 -20.34 -9.11
N GLY A 80 3.86 -19.09 -9.41
CA GLY A 80 3.19 -18.20 -8.47
C GLY A 80 1.86 -18.78 -7.98
N THR A 81 1.40 -18.36 -6.81
CA THR A 81 0.12 -18.80 -6.24
C THR A 81 -0.79 -17.62 -5.94
N LEU A 82 -2.10 -17.82 -6.14
CA LEU A 82 -3.15 -16.89 -5.75
C LEU A 82 -4.07 -17.60 -4.77
N GLN A 83 -4.08 -17.10 -3.53
CA GLN A 83 -4.97 -17.57 -2.49
C GLN A 83 -6.33 -16.93 -2.65
N THR A 84 -7.38 -17.74 -2.64
CA THR A 84 -8.76 -17.26 -2.76
C THR A 84 -9.67 -17.99 -1.80
N GLN A 85 -10.87 -17.45 -1.59
CA GLN A 85 -11.95 -18.17 -0.90
C GLN A 85 -12.25 -19.58 -1.49
N PHE A 86 -12.01 -19.77 -2.78
CA PHE A 86 -12.27 -21.02 -3.52
C PHE A 86 -11.15 -22.06 -3.40
N GLY A 87 -9.97 -21.66 -2.92
CA GLY A 87 -8.76 -22.49 -2.84
C GLY A 87 -7.54 -21.79 -3.45
N VAL A 88 -6.49 -22.56 -3.71
CA VAL A 88 -5.21 -22.07 -4.24
C VAL A 88 -5.17 -22.25 -5.74
N PHE A 89 -4.98 -21.16 -6.48
CA PHE A 89 -4.64 -21.23 -7.89
C PHE A 89 -3.12 -21.21 -8.03
N HIS A 90 -2.56 -22.14 -8.81
CA HIS A 90 -1.18 -22.06 -9.30
C HIS A 90 -1.13 -21.45 -10.71
N MET A 91 -0.27 -20.46 -10.92
CA MET A 91 -0.16 -19.77 -12.22
C MET A 91 0.68 -20.62 -13.18
N PRO A 92 0.15 -20.98 -14.36
CA PRO A 92 0.87 -21.83 -15.29
C PRO A 92 2.10 -21.12 -15.87
N ASN A 93 3.04 -21.91 -16.35
CA ASN A 93 4.14 -21.46 -17.19
C ASN A 93 3.60 -20.97 -18.54
N ILE A 94 3.89 -19.72 -18.91
CA ILE A 94 3.50 -19.15 -20.21
C ILE A 94 4.72 -18.77 -21.08
N SER A 95 5.92 -19.23 -20.70
CA SER A 95 7.13 -19.06 -21.50
C SER A 95 7.03 -19.77 -22.86
N SER A 96 8.02 -19.53 -23.73
CA SER A 96 8.09 -20.17 -25.06
C SER A 96 8.51 -21.65 -25.03
N ASP A 97 8.63 -22.27 -23.85
CA ASP A 97 8.94 -23.70 -23.73
C ASP A 97 7.88 -24.57 -24.40
N ARG A 98 8.32 -25.58 -25.18
CA ARG A 98 7.43 -26.39 -26.03
C ARG A 98 6.58 -27.41 -25.28
N GLU A 99 7.05 -27.89 -24.13
CA GLU A 99 6.39 -28.99 -23.41
C GLU A 99 5.56 -28.49 -22.22
N THR A 100 6.04 -27.47 -21.54
CA THR A 100 5.49 -26.97 -20.28
C THR A 100 4.93 -25.55 -20.39
N GLY A 101 5.24 -24.81 -21.47
CA GLY A 101 4.76 -23.47 -21.74
C GLY A 101 3.89 -23.37 -23.01
N LEU A 102 3.91 -22.18 -23.63
CA LEU A 102 3.15 -21.87 -24.83
C LEU A 102 3.86 -22.27 -26.13
N GLY A 103 5.08 -22.82 -26.09
CA GLY A 103 5.91 -23.06 -27.26
C GLY A 103 5.26 -23.92 -28.35
N GLY A 104 4.47 -24.92 -27.96
CA GLY A 104 3.70 -25.78 -28.87
C GLY A 104 2.35 -25.24 -29.32
N TRP A 105 1.85 -24.15 -28.71
CA TRP A 105 0.53 -23.62 -29.00
C TRP A 105 0.50 -22.89 -30.34
N THR A 106 -0.66 -22.93 -30.99
CA THR A 106 -1.03 -22.09 -32.13
C THR A 106 -1.64 -20.77 -31.68
N LEU A 107 -1.68 -19.78 -32.58
CA LEU A 107 -2.36 -18.50 -32.30
C LEU A 107 -3.84 -18.70 -32.01
N ALA A 108 -4.51 -19.63 -32.69
CA ALA A 108 -5.93 -19.89 -32.48
C ALA A 108 -6.22 -20.47 -31.07
N GLU A 109 -5.38 -21.40 -30.61
CA GLU A 109 -5.48 -21.96 -29.24
C GLU A 109 -5.20 -20.89 -28.18
N PHE A 110 -4.19 -20.05 -28.39
CA PHE A 110 -3.89 -18.94 -27.49
C PHE A 110 -5.03 -17.93 -27.44
N ASP A 111 -5.56 -17.54 -28.60
CA ASP A 111 -6.66 -16.59 -28.72
C ASP A 111 -7.91 -17.06 -27.98
N ARG A 112 -8.25 -18.34 -28.17
CA ARG A 112 -9.40 -18.98 -27.54
C ARG A 112 -9.20 -19.16 -26.04
N ALA A 113 -7.99 -19.49 -25.59
CA ALA A 113 -7.70 -19.53 -24.15
C ALA A 113 -7.88 -18.14 -23.53
N LEU A 114 -7.25 -17.13 -24.13
CA LEU A 114 -7.19 -15.77 -23.62
C LEU A 114 -8.56 -15.08 -23.60
N ARG A 115 -9.35 -15.23 -24.67
CA ARG A 115 -10.61 -14.49 -24.84
C ARG A 115 -11.86 -15.30 -24.55
N GLU A 116 -11.76 -16.63 -24.42
CA GLU A 116 -12.91 -17.51 -24.26
C GLU A 116 -12.73 -18.54 -23.13
N GLY A 117 -11.56 -18.60 -22.49
CA GLY A 117 -11.32 -19.53 -21.40
C GLY A 117 -11.38 -21.00 -21.83
N VAL A 118 -11.08 -21.31 -23.09
CA VAL A 118 -10.95 -22.68 -23.62
C VAL A 118 -9.53 -22.91 -24.07
N GLY A 119 -8.84 -23.85 -23.44
CA GLY A 119 -7.46 -24.17 -23.78
C GLY A 119 -7.29 -25.62 -24.24
N PRO A 120 -6.12 -25.96 -24.78
CA PRO A 120 -5.78 -27.33 -25.13
C PRO A 120 -5.63 -28.20 -23.89
N ASP A 121 -6.09 -29.45 -24.01
CA ASP A 121 -5.53 -30.56 -23.24
C ASP A 121 -4.61 -31.34 -24.17
N ARG A 122 -3.63 -32.10 -23.67
CA ARG A 122 -2.58 -32.74 -24.49
C ARG A 122 -3.08 -33.61 -25.67
N ILE A 123 -4.39 -33.86 -25.74
CA ILE A 123 -5.06 -34.71 -26.72
C ILE A 123 -5.88 -33.87 -27.71
N TRP A 124 -6.54 -32.79 -27.26
CA TRP A 124 -7.43 -31.96 -28.06
C TRP A 124 -7.09 -30.46 -27.97
N PRO A 125 -7.08 -29.72 -29.10
CA PRO A 125 -6.90 -28.26 -29.11
C PRO A 125 -7.88 -27.50 -28.22
N ASP A 126 -9.10 -28.04 -28.05
CA ASP A 126 -10.17 -27.51 -27.19
C ASP A 126 -10.52 -28.51 -26.09
N GLY A 127 -9.55 -28.80 -25.23
CA GLY A 127 -9.63 -29.89 -24.27
C GLY A 127 -10.12 -29.51 -22.87
N LYS A 128 -9.92 -28.26 -22.44
CA LYS A 128 -10.21 -27.86 -21.05
C LYS A 128 -10.84 -26.47 -20.91
N ASN A 129 -11.76 -26.36 -19.95
CA ASN A 129 -12.24 -25.08 -19.45
C ASN A 129 -11.19 -24.48 -18.50
N LEU A 130 -10.74 -23.26 -18.77
CA LEU A 130 -9.84 -22.50 -17.90
C LEU A 130 -10.66 -21.81 -16.81
N TYR A 131 -10.12 -21.74 -15.60
CA TYR A 131 -10.78 -21.07 -14.49
C TYR A 131 -10.80 -19.55 -14.70
N PRO A 132 -11.87 -18.85 -14.30
CA PRO A 132 -12.02 -17.41 -14.50
C PRO A 132 -11.08 -16.55 -13.63
N ALA A 133 -10.28 -17.17 -12.76
CA ALA A 133 -9.09 -16.52 -12.18
C ALA A 133 -8.11 -16.07 -13.28
N PHE A 134 -8.12 -16.74 -14.44
CA PHE A 134 -7.62 -16.16 -15.68
C PHE A 134 -8.72 -15.24 -16.25
N PRO A 135 -8.55 -13.90 -16.29
CA PRO A 135 -9.64 -12.95 -16.48
C PRO A 135 -10.09 -12.84 -17.95
N TYR A 136 -10.44 -13.96 -18.58
CA TYR A 136 -10.91 -14.02 -19.96
C TYR A 136 -12.22 -13.25 -20.19
N THR A 137 -13.00 -13.02 -19.13
CA THR A 137 -14.18 -12.12 -19.17
C THR A 137 -13.82 -10.66 -19.37
N SER A 138 -12.59 -10.26 -19.05
CA SER A 138 -12.03 -8.94 -19.38
C SER A 138 -11.29 -9.01 -20.72
N TYR A 139 -10.37 -9.97 -20.88
CA TYR A 139 -9.58 -10.13 -22.11
C TYR A 139 -10.38 -10.42 -23.37
N GLN A 140 -11.63 -10.89 -23.29
CA GLN A 140 -12.50 -10.98 -24.46
C GLN A 140 -12.65 -9.66 -25.24
N ARG A 141 -12.35 -8.52 -24.61
CA ARG A 141 -12.34 -7.19 -25.24
C ARG A 141 -11.08 -6.90 -26.06
N LEU A 142 -10.02 -7.70 -25.91
CA LEU A 142 -8.79 -7.58 -26.69
C LEU A 142 -9.08 -7.67 -28.19
N LYS A 143 -8.50 -6.71 -28.91
CA LYS A 143 -8.50 -6.74 -30.38
C LYS A 143 -7.72 -7.95 -30.84
N GLY A 144 -8.12 -8.46 -31.99
CA GLY A 144 -7.46 -9.64 -32.53
C GLY A 144 -5.97 -9.39 -32.80
N GLU A 145 -5.65 -8.24 -33.39
CA GLU A 145 -4.29 -7.84 -33.73
C GLU A 145 -3.41 -7.77 -32.48
N ASP A 146 -3.94 -7.23 -31.38
CA ASP A 146 -3.25 -7.15 -30.09
C ASP A 146 -2.99 -8.55 -29.50
N VAL A 147 -3.90 -9.52 -29.69
CA VAL A 147 -3.67 -10.92 -29.28
C VAL A 147 -2.57 -11.57 -30.11
N ARG A 148 -2.57 -11.37 -31.43
CA ARG A 148 -1.50 -11.86 -32.31
C ARG A 148 -0.15 -11.29 -31.90
N ASP A 149 -0.07 -9.98 -31.72
CA ASP A 149 1.15 -9.27 -31.39
C ASP A 149 1.68 -9.69 -30.02
N LEU A 150 0.79 -9.82 -29.02
CA LEU A 150 1.11 -10.38 -27.70
C LEU A 150 1.68 -11.80 -27.81
N PHE A 151 1.01 -12.68 -28.57
CA PHE A 151 1.46 -14.05 -28.75
C PHE A 151 2.82 -14.13 -29.42
N ALA A 152 3.03 -13.35 -30.49
CA ALA A 152 4.31 -13.26 -31.17
C ALA A 152 5.41 -12.77 -30.22
N TYR A 153 5.15 -11.73 -29.42
CA TYR A 153 6.08 -11.24 -28.40
C TYR A 153 6.42 -12.32 -27.36
N LEU A 154 5.43 -13.01 -26.79
CA LEU A 154 5.65 -14.10 -25.82
C LEU A 154 6.52 -15.23 -26.38
N LYS A 155 6.38 -15.55 -27.68
CA LYS A 155 7.20 -16.55 -28.36
C LYS A 155 8.67 -16.13 -28.52
N THR A 156 8.99 -14.85 -28.40
CA THR A 156 10.39 -14.37 -28.45
C THR A 156 11.11 -14.47 -27.10
N LEU A 157 10.36 -14.62 -26.01
CA LEU A 157 10.92 -14.67 -24.66
C LEU A 157 11.60 -16.01 -24.38
N GLU A 158 12.43 -16.03 -23.34
CA GLU A 158 13.22 -17.22 -22.97
C GLU A 158 12.31 -18.43 -22.66
N PRO A 159 12.59 -19.61 -23.25
CA PRO A 159 11.90 -20.83 -22.89
C PRO A 159 12.36 -21.29 -21.50
N ILE A 160 11.42 -21.40 -20.57
CA ILE A 160 11.69 -21.89 -19.21
C ILE A 160 10.93 -23.18 -19.02
N ARG A 161 11.65 -24.28 -18.80
CA ARG A 161 11.02 -25.57 -18.50
C ARG A 161 10.58 -25.60 -17.03
N ASN A 162 9.28 -25.59 -16.79
CA ASN A 162 8.72 -25.70 -15.45
C ASN A 162 7.31 -26.32 -15.48
N VAL A 163 7.15 -27.47 -14.83
CA VAL A 163 5.83 -28.11 -14.67
C VAL A 163 5.21 -27.58 -13.39
N VAL A 164 4.17 -26.76 -13.54
CA VAL A 164 3.40 -26.22 -12.41
C VAL A 164 2.28 -27.20 -12.04
N SER A 165 2.09 -27.43 -10.74
CA SER A 165 1.00 -28.25 -10.19
C SER A 165 -0.38 -27.73 -10.60
N ASP A 166 -1.39 -28.60 -10.63
CA ASP A 166 -2.78 -28.18 -10.84
C ASP A 166 -3.33 -27.44 -9.62
N HIS A 167 -4.42 -26.69 -9.79
CA HIS A 167 -5.02 -25.88 -8.72
C HIS A 167 -5.54 -26.74 -7.55
N GLU A 168 -5.33 -26.26 -6.32
CA GLU A 168 -5.84 -26.87 -5.09
C GLU A 168 -7.17 -26.22 -4.68
N LEU A 169 -8.24 -26.57 -5.41
CA LEU A 169 -9.57 -25.98 -5.22
C LEU A 169 -10.47 -26.83 -4.33
N LYS A 170 -11.31 -26.16 -3.53
CA LYS A 170 -12.31 -26.80 -2.68
C LYS A 170 -13.44 -27.36 -3.52
N PHE A 171 -14.08 -28.43 -3.06
CA PHE A 171 -15.34 -28.89 -3.66
C PHE A 171 -16.43 -27.81 -3.46
N PRO A 172 -17.29 -27.54 -4.47
CA PRO A 172 -17.36 -28.19 -5.79
C PRO A 172 -16.54 -27.51 -6.91
N TYR A 173 -15.72 -26.50 -6.58
CA TYR A 173 -14.97 -25.69 -7.56
C TYR A 173 -13.87 -26.47 -8.30
N ASN A 174 -13.41 -27.59 -7.74
CA ASN A 174 -12.51 -28.53 -8.43
C ASN A 174 -13.17 -29.28 -9.61
N ILE A 175 -14.50 -29.20 -9.79
CA ILE A 175 -15.20 -29.83 -10.92
C ILE A 175 -15.14 -28.90 -12.15
N ARG A 176 -14.16 -29.15 -13.03
CA ARG A 176 -13.88 -28.33 -14.22
C ARG A 176 -15.05 -28.19 -15.21
N ARG A 177 -16.03 -29.09 -15.17
CA ARG A 177 -17.27 -28.98 -15.97
C ARG A 177 -18.19 -27.86 -15.49
N GLY A 178 -18.23 -27.58 -14.19
CA GLY A 178 -18.98 -26.45 -13.64
C GLY A 178 -18.52 -25.10 -14.21
N VAL A 179 -17.25 -24.99 -14.56
CA VAL A 179 -16.68 -23.80 -15.22
C VAL A 179 -17.29 -23.55 -16.60
N GLY A 180 -17.69 -24.59 -17.33
CA GLY A 180 -18.38 -24.42 -18.62
C GLY A 180 -19.76 -23.78 -18.45
N ALA A 181 -20.49 -24.14 -17.39
CA ALA A 181 -21.74 -23.47 -17.04
C ALA A 181 -21.51 -22.03 -16.59
N TRP A 182 -20.46 -21.79 -15.80
CA TRP A 182 -20.05 -20.45 -15.41
C TRP A 182 -19.76 -19.57 -16.65
N ARG A 183 -19.00 -20.09 -17.62
CA ARG A 183 -18.71 -19.37 -18.87
C ARG A 183 -19.97 -19.00 -19.63
N LEU A 184 -20.92 -19.93 -19.79
CA LEU A 184 -22.20 -19.65 -20.46
C LEU A 184 -23.00 -18.52 -19.80
N LEU A 185 -22.85 -18.33 -18.48
CA LEU A 185 -23.57 -17.30 -17.73
C LEU A 185 -22.88 -15.93 -17.77
N PHE A 186 -21.55 -15.89 -17.81
CA PHE A 186 -20.78 -14.67 -17.53
C PHE A 186 -19.84 -14.21 -18.66
N LEU A 187 -19.64 -15.02 -19.71
CA LEU A 187 -18.92 -14.59 -20.91
C LEU A 187 -19.92 -14.03 -21.92
N ASP A 188 -20.10 -12.71 -21.90
CA ASP A 188 -21.14 -11.98 -22.65
C ASP A 188 -20.77 -11.64 -24.11
N GLY A 189 -19.50 -11.76 -24.49
CA GLY A 189 -19.02 -11.40 -25.82
C GLY A 189 -18.88 -9.90 -26.08
N VAL A 190 -19.12 -9.03 -25.08
CA VAL A 190 -19.18 -7.57 -25.24
C VAL A 190 -17.77 -6.97 -25.39
N ARG A 191 -17.60 -6.07 -26.38
CA ARG A 191 -16.27 -5.57 -26.82
C ARG A 191 -16.04 -4.06 -26.66
N ASN A 192 -16.67 -3.41 -25.67
CA ASN A 192 -16.56 -1.96 -25.37
C ASN A 192 -17.60 -1.09 -26.10
N GLU A 193 -18.85 -1.20 -25.66
CA GLU A 193 -20.02 -0.58 -26.29
C GLU A 193 -20.53 0.66 -25.55
N ALA A 194 -19.89 1.09 -24.45
CA ALA A 194 -20.38 2.23 -23.70
C ALA A 194 -20.38 3.49 -24.60
N PRO A 195 -21.53 4.16 -24.80
CA PRO A 195 -21.53 5.38 -25.59
C PRO A 195 -20.67 6.42 -24.88
N ALA A 196 -19.79 7.09 -25.65
CA ALA A 196 -18.99 8.17 -25.09
C ALA A 196 -19.93 9.31 -24.63
N PRO A 197 -19.74 9.89 -23.44
CA PRO A 197 -20.54 11.01 -22.98
C PRO A 197 -20.46 12.22 -23.92
N ALA A 198 -21.51 13.02 -23.96
CA ALA A 198 -21.54 14.24 -24.77
C ALA A 198 -20.41 15.20 -24.37
N GLY A 199 -19.71 15.76 -25.36
CA GLY A 199 -18.60 16.70 -25.14
C GLY A 199 -17.26 16.07 -24.77
N VAL A 200 -17.17 14.73 -24.75
CA VAL A 200 -15.91 13.99 -24.50
C VAL A 200 -15.28 13.57 -25.84
N ASP A 201 -13.95 13.59 -25.91
CA ASP A 201 -13.21 12.98 -27.04
C ASP A 201 -13.52 11.48 -27.12
N VAL A 202 -14.29 11.12 -28.15
CA VAL A 202 -14.77 9.75 -28.37
C VAL A 202 -13.62 8.76 -28.56
N ALA A 203 -12.58 9.14 -29.30
CA ALA A 203 -11.45 8.26 -29.59
C ALA A 203 -10.65 7.99 -28.32
N LYS A 204 -10.37 9.04 -27.53
CA LYS A 204 -9.68 8.92 -26.24
C LYS A 204 -10.52 8.13 -25.23
N PHE A 205 -11.82 8.38 -25.16
CA PHE A 205 -12.73 7.62 -24.29
C PHE A 205 -12.74 6.13 -24.64
N LYS A 206 -12.89 5.78 -25.92
CA LYS A 206 -12.87 4.40 -26.39
C LYS A 206 -11.52 3.71 -26.18
N ARG A 207 -10.42 4.45 -26.29
CA ARG A 207 -9.10 3.94 -25.92
C ARG A 207 -9.00 3.63 -24.43
N GLY A 208 -9.54 4.50 -23.59
CA GLY A 208 -9.62 4.30 -22.14
C GLY A 208 -10.48 3.11 -21.75
N GLU A 209 -11.69 3.03 -22.31
CA GLU A 209 -12.60 1.89 -22.13
C GLU A 209 -11.89 0.58 -22.50
N TYR A 210 -11.25 0.53 -23.68
CA TYR A 210 -10.48 -0.62 -24.11
C TYR A 210 -9.43 -1.05 -23.08
N LEU A 211 -8.60 -0.11 -22.62
CA LEU A 211 -7.49 -0.40 -21.70
C LEU A 211 -7.96 -0.79 -20.31
N VAL A 212 -8.99 -0.14 -19.76
CA VAL A 212 -9.47 -0.37 -18.39
C VAL A 212 -10.34 -1.62 -18.29
N GLU A 213 -11.18 -1.88 -19.30
CA GLU A 213 -12.10 -3.02 -19.32
C GLU A 213 -11.47 -4.30 -19.90
N GLY A 214 -10.48 -4.15 -20.78
CA GLY A 214 -9.81 -5.24 -21.48
C GLY A 214 -8.46 -5.61 -20.86
N PRO A 215 -7.32 -5.17 -21.44
CA PRO A 215 -5.98 -5.49 -20.94
C PRO A 215 -5.81 -5.24 -19.44
N GLY A 216 -6.13 -4.04 -18.96
CA GLY A 216 -5.87 -3.65 -17.57
C GLY A 216 -6.82 -4.25 -16.55
N HIS A 217 -7.90 -4.91 -17.01
CA HIS A 217 -8.86 -5.71 -16.23
C HIS A 217 -9.22 -5.12 -14.85
N CYS A 218 -9.31 -3.79 -14.73
CA CYS A 218 -9.29 -3.11 -13.44
C CYS A 218 -10.49 -3.50 -12.55
N ALA A 219 -11.58 -3.91 -13.19
CA ALA A 219 -12.79 -4.37 -12.51
C ALA A 219 -12.60 -5.69 -11.74
N GLU A 220 -11.59 -6.50 -12.07
CA GLU A 220 -11.35 -7.80 -11.43
C GLU A 220 -10.91 -7.64 -9.97
N CYS A 221 -10.20 -6.55 -9.63
CA CYS A 221 -9.85 -6.20 -8.26
C CYS A 221 -10.80 -5.13 -7.69
N HIS A 222 -11.11 -4.09 -8.46
CA HIS A 222 -11.90 -2.97 -7.96
C HIS A 222 -13.41 -3.17 -7.98
N SER A 223 -13.92 -4.40 -7.99
CA SER A 223 -15.37 -4.67 -7.92
C SER A 223 -15.69 -5.74 -6.89
N PRO A 224 -16.86 -5.70 -6.23
CA PRO A 224 -17.29 -6.81 -5.40
C PRO A 224 -17.62 -8.01 -6.28
N ARG A 225 -17.40 -9.20 -5.74
CA ARG A 225 -17.70 -10.48 -6.39
C ARG A 225 -18.91 -11.17 -5.74
N GLY A 226 -19.72 -11.82 -6.57
CA GLY A 226 -20.81 -12.67 -6.12
C GLY A 226 -20.32 -14.03 -5.61
N ILE A 227 -21.26 -14.88 -5.17
CA ILE A 227 -20.95 -16.22 -4.65
C ILE A 227 -20.25 -17.14 -5.66
N MET A 228 -20.47 -16.90 -6.96
CA MET A 228 -19.83 -17.64 -8.06
C MET A 228 -18.51 -17.01 -8.50
N GLY A 229 -18.00 -16.00 -7.79
CA GLY A 229 -16.77 -15.30 -8.13
C GLY A 229 -16.90 -14.31 -9.30
N ASN A 230 -18.08 -14.13 -9.88
CA ASN A 230 -18.32 -13.15 -10.94
C ASN A 230 -18.33 -11.71 -10.39
N VAL A 231 -17.89 -10.75 -11.18
CA VAL A 231 -18.09 -9.32 -10.88
C VAL A 231 -19.58 -9.02 -10.87
N ILE A 232 -20.03 -8.27 -9.85
CA ILE A 232 -21.42 -7.80 -9.78
C ILE A 232 -21.55 -6.54 -10.65
N ALA A 233 -22.33 -6.63 -11.73
CA ALA A 233 -22.33 -5.64 -12.81
C ALA A 233 -22.73 -4.22 -12.36
N ASP A 234 -23.76 -4.08 -11.51
CA ASP A 234 -24.25 -2.80 -10.99
C ASP A 234 -23.31 -2.15 -9.96
N LYS A 235 -22.29 -2.89 -9.51
CA LYS A 235 -21.29 -2.44 -8.52
C LYS A 235 -19.87 -2.44 -9.08
N ARG A 236 -19.72 -2.53 -10.40
CA ARG A 236 -18.41 -2.48 -11.07
C ARG A 236 -17.63 -1.26 -10.60
N TYR A 237 -16.33 -1.42 -10.33
CA TYR A 237 -15.42 -0.37 -9.87
C TYR A 237 -15.63 0.19 -8.46
N SER A 238 -16.66 -0.27 -7.73
CA SER A 238 -16.99 0.22 -6.38
C SER A 238 -16.09 -0.29 -5.25
N GLY A 239 -15.01 -1.00 -5.56
CA GLY A 239 -14.14 -1.65 -4.58
C GLY A 239 -14.73 -2.93 -4.01
N GLY A 240 -13.92 -3.69 -3.27
CA GLY A 240 -14.32 -4.99 -2.73
C GLY A 240 -13.24 -5.63 -1.89
N PRO A 241 -13.58 -6.68 -1.11
CA PRO A 241 -12.58 -7.45 -0.38
C PRO A 241 -11.58 -8.09 -1.36
N ALA A 242 -10.32 -8.15 -0.95
CA ALA A 242 -9.29 -8.90 -1.66
C ALA A 242 -9.67 -10.39 -1.77
N PRO A 243 -9.11 -11.15 -2.74
CA PRO A 243 -9.54 -12.53 -3.00
C PRO A 243 -9.32 -13.47 -1.81
N ASP A 244 -8.31 -13.18 -0.97
CA ASP A 244 -7.98 -13.87 0.27
C ASP A 244 -8.85 -13.43 1.48
N GLY A 245 -9.60 -12.34 1.33
CA GLY A 245 -10.49 -11.76 2.34
C GLY A 245 -9.78 -10.94 3.42
N VAL A 246 -8.48 -10.67 3.29
CA VAL A 246 -7.70 -9.95 4.31
C VAL A 246 -7.76 -8.44 4.07
N ASP A 247 -7.45 -8.03 2.84
CA ASP A 247 -7.38 -6.62 2.44
C ASP A 247 -8.64 -6.15 1.69
N TYR A 248 -8.66 -4.87 1.30
CA TYR A 248 -9.77 -4.25 0.59
C TYR A 248 -9.28 -3.36 -0.57
N PHE A 249 -9.79 -3.61 -1.77
CA PHE A 249 -9.55 -2.77 -2.94
C PHE A 249 -10.49 -1.56 -2.92
N PRO A 250 -9.97 -0.33 -3.13
CA PRO A 250 -10.75 0.88 -3.01
C PRO A 250 -11.75 1.06 -4.16
N ASN A 251 -12.76 1.89 -3.93
CA ASN A 251 -13.66 2.38 -4.95
C ASN A 251 -12.91 3.31 -5.93
N ILE A 252 -12.98 3.03 -7.24
CA ILE A 252 -12.36 3.84 -8.31
C ILE A 252 -13.38 4.45 -9.25
N THR A 253 -14.65 4.51 -8.85
CA THR A 253 -15.68 5.30 -9.55
C THR A 253 -15.52 6.79 -9.24
N PRO A 254 -16.09 7.71 -10.04
CA PRO A 254 -16.01 9.15 -9.79
C PRO A 254 -16.88 9.63 -8.61
N ASP A 255 -17.34 8.73 -7.74
CA ASP A 255 -18.04 9.06 -6.49
C ASP A 255 -17.08 9.65 -5.44
N GLU A 256 -17.62 10.43 -4.49
CA GLU A 256 -16.85 11.00 -3.37
C GLU A 256 -16.23 9.93 -2.44
N THR A 257 -16.84 8.75 -2.36
CA THR A 257 -16.28 7.59 -1.65
C THR A 257 -15.17 6.88 -2.43
N GLY A 258 -14.95 7.26 -3.69
CA GLY A 258 -13.90 6.75 -4.57
C GLY A 258 -12.93 7.85 -5.04
N ILE A 259 -12.78 8.00 -6.35
CA ILE A 259 -11.84 8.96 -6.98
C ILE A 259 -12.53 10.25 -7.43
N GLY A 260 -13.70 10.59 -6.88
CA GLY A 260 -14.47 11.79 -7.25
C GLY A 260 -13.67 13.08 -7.14
N TYR A 261 -12.88 13.23 -6.07
CA TYR A 261 -12.03 14.40 -5.83
C TYR A 261 -10.75 14.43 -6.66
N TRP A 262 -10.41 13.34 -7.36
CA TRP A 262 -9.22 13.30 -8.19
C TRP A 262 -9.53 13.91 -9.55
N SER A 263 -8.66 14.82 -9.99
CA SER A 263 -8.68 15.29 -11.37
C SER A 263 -8.23 14.17 -12.32
N GLN A 264 -8.63 14.24 -13.58
CA GLN A 264 -8.16 13.30 -14.61
C GLN A 264 -6.62 13.26 -14.69
N ALA A 265 -5.98 14.43 -14.62
CA ALA A 265 -4.52 14.54 -14.60
C ALA A 265 -3.90 13.85 -13.39
N ALA A 266 -4.54 13.91 -12.23
CA ALA A 266 -4.07 13.23 -11.03
C ALA A 266 -4.20 11.70 -11.12
N ILE A 267 -5.26 11.19 -11.74
CA ILE A 267 -5.41 9.75 -12.02
C ILE A 267 -4.31 9.29 -12.98
N ALA A 268 -4.08 10.02 -14.08
CA ALA A 268 -3.01 9.70 -15.03
C ALA A 268 -1.61 9.76 -14.37
N ASN A 269 -1.37 10.73 -13.48
CA ASN A 269 -0.13 10.81 -12.70
C ASN A 269 0.02 9.65 -11.72
N TYR A 270 -1.07 9.24 -11.06
CA TYR A 270 -1.03 8.08 -10.17
C TYR A 270 -0.67 6.81 -10.94
N LEU A 271 -1.28 6.56 -12.09
CA LEU A 271 -0.93 5.41 -12.93
C LEU A 271 0.51 5.49 -13.46
N ALA A 272 1.05 6.70 -13.67
CA ALA A 272 2.43 6.87 -14.13
C ALA A 272 3.49 6.72 -13.03
N THR A 273 3.17 7.06 -11.78
CA THR A 273 4.18 7.27 -10.71
C THR A 273 3.88 6.52 -9.41
N GLY A 274 2.66 6.04 -9.24
CA GLY A 274 2.14 5.51 -7.99
C GLY A 274 1.88 6.56 -6.91
N LEU A 275 2.03 7.86 -7.18
CA LEU A 275 1.80 8.92 -6.20
C LEU A 275 0.40 9.53 -6.36
N ASN A 276 -0.39 9.47 -5.29
CA ASN A 276 -1.74 10.01 -5.28
C ASN A 276 -1.73 11.54 -5.02
N PRO A 277 -2.88 12.25 -5.12
CA PRO A 277 -2.94 13.70 -4.96
C PRO A 277 -2.43 14.23 -3.61
N ILE A 278 -2.40 13.39 -2.57
CA ILE A 278 -1.94 13.75 -1.22
C ILE A 278 -0.53 13.20 -0.93
N GLY A 279 0.21 12.79 -1.96
CA GLY A 279 1.60 12.35 -1.86
C GLY A 279 1.81 10.95 -1.27
N ARG A 280 0.77 10.13 -1.16
CA ARG A 280 0.91 8.72 -0.73
C ARG A 280 1.26 7.84 -1.94
N THR A 281 2.22 6.96 -1.74
CA THR A 281 2.63 5.93 -2.70
C THR A 281 1.66 4.76 -2.72
N ALA A 282 1.45 4.17 -3.89
CA ALA A 282 0.84 2.86 -4.05
C ALA A 282 1.61 1.80 -3.23
N ALA A 283 0.88 0.84 -2.69
CA ALA A 283 1.41 -0.26 -1.87
C ALA A 283 0.64 -1.55 -2.19
N GLY A 284 1.16 -2.69 -1.74
CA GLY A 284 0.58 -4.01 -2.01
C GLY A 284 0.45 -4.28 -3.51
N ASP A 285 -0.61 -4.98 -3.90
CA ASP A 285 -0.91 -5.38 -5.29
C ASP A 285 -0.91 -4.18 -6.26
N MET A 286 -1.43 -3.02 -5.82
CA MET A 286 -1.47 -1.84 -6.68
C MET A 286 -0.07 -1.34 -7.02
N ALA A 287 0.93 -1.52 -6.15
CA ALA A 287 2.31 -1.14 -6.49
C ALA A 287 2.88 -1.98 -7.64
N GLU A 288 2.44 -3.23 -7.80
CA GLU A 288 2.82 -4.09 -8.91
C GLU A 288 2.13 -3.64 -10.21
N VAL A 289 0.83 -3.33 -10.15
CA VAL A 289 0.08 -2.74 -11.27
C VAL A 289 0.71 -1.40 -11.72
N ILE A 290 1.21 -0.58 -10.79
CA ILE A 290 1.92 0.67 -11.10
C ILE A 290 3.23 0.41 -11.87
N LYS A 291 3.98 -0.66 -11.55
CA LYS A 291 5.19 -0.99 -12.31
C LYS A 291 4.88 -1.24 -13.79
N ASN A 292 3.70 -1.78 -14.09
CA ASN A 292 3.27 -2.02 -15.47
C ASN A 292 2.69 -0.76 -16.11
N THR A 293 1.73 -0.11 -15.47
CA THR A 293 1.10 1.11 -16.01
C THR A 293 2.09 2.26 -16.20
N SER A 294 3.12 2.39 -15.36
CA SER A 294 4.19 3.39 -15.54
C SER A 294 5.04 3.23 -16.81
N GLN A 295 5.03 2.05 -17.43
CA GLN A 295 5.68 1.78 -18.71
C GLN A 295 4.79 2.12 -19.92
N LEU A 296 3.50 2.43 -19.71
CA LEU A 296 2.59 2.78 -20.79
C LEU A 296 2.80 4.22 -21.26
N PRO A 297 2.52 4.52 -22.55
CA PRO A 297 2.55 5.88 -23.05
C PRO A 297 1.60 6.79 -22.27
N ARG A 298 1.99 8.07 -22.11
CA ARG A 298 1.21 9.03 -21.35
C ARG A 298 -0.21 9.19 -21.91
N GLU A 299 -0.38 9.14 -23.23
CA GLU A 299 -1.70 9.24 -23.86
C GLU A 299 -2.66 8.10 -23.44
N ASP A 300 -2.13 6.90 -23.19
CA ASP A 300 -2.91 5.75 -22.75
C ASP A 300 -3.35 5.93 -21.29
N LEU A 301 -2.47 6.42 -20.43
CA LEU A 301 -2.79 6.72 -19.03
C LEU A 301 -3.86 7.81 -18.91
N GLU A 302 -3.79 8.83 -19.76
CA GLU A 302 -4.81 9.88 -19.81
C GLU A 302 -6.14 9.40 -20.39
N ALA A 303 -6.11 8.43 -21.32
CA ALA A 303 -7.31 7.78 -21.84
C ALA A 303 -7.98 6.91 -20.76
N MET A 304 -7.21 6.10 -20.02
CA MET A 304 -7.69 5.34 -18.87
C MET A 304 -8.31 6.27 -17.81
N ALA A 305 -7.63 7.37 -17.49
CA ALA A 305 -8.14 8.37 -16.56
C ALA A 305 -9.43 9.02 -17.04
N LEU A 306 -9.54 9.32 -18.35
CA LEU A 306 -10.76 9.88 -18.94
C LEU A 306 -11.93 8.92 -18.77
N TYR A 307 -11.73 7.64 -19.08
CA TYR A 307 -12.76 6.61 -18.96
C TYR A 307 -13.21 6.45 -17.50
N LEU A 308 -12.27 6.29 -16.56
CA LEU A 308 -12.58 6.14 -15.13
C LEU A 308 -13.33 7.34 -14.54
N LYS A 309 -13.13 8.57 -15.04
CA LYS A 309 -13.93 9.73 -14.61
C LYS A 309 -15.38 9.72 -15.10
N HIS A 310 -15.71 8.84 -16.04
CA HIS A 310 -17.02 8.79 -16.71
C HIS A 310 -17.73 7.44 -16.55
N VAL A 311 -17.16 6.49 -15.79
CA VAL A 311 -17.92 5.30 -15.38
C VAL A 311 -19.04 5.70 -14.41
N PRO A 312 -20.13 4.93 -14.31
CA PRO A 312 -21.18 5.20 -13.33
C PRO A 312 -20.61 5.31 -11.90
N ALA A 313 -20.96 6.39 -11.21
CA ALA A 313 -20.61 6.60 -9.82
C ALA A 313 -21.34 5.57 -8.93
N VAL A 314 -20.62 4.95 -8.01
CA VAL A 314 -21.21 4.04 -7.02
C VAL A 314 -20.81 4.51 -5.64
N ASP A 315 -21.80 4.88 -4.85
CA ASP A 315 -21.61 5.26 -3.45
C ASP A 315 -21.32 4.04 -2.59
N LYS A 316 -20.07 3.89 -2.16
CA LYS A 316 -19.62 2.75 -1.37
C LYS A 316 -18.31 3.07 -0.63
N PRO A 317 -18.36 3.55 0.62
CA PRO A 317 -17.17 3.74 1.41
C PRO A 317 -16.51 2.41 1.75
N ALA A 318 -15.18 2.41 1.76
CA ALA A 318 -14.42 1.25 2.18
C ALA A 318 -14.63 0.96 3.68
N PRO A 319 -14.53 -0.30 4.12
CA PRO A 319 -14.66 -0.66 5.54
C PRO A 319 -13.73 0.17 6.43
N GLY A 320 -14.28 0.73 7.51
CA GLY A 320 -13.52 1.56 8.46
C GLY A 320 -13.27 3.00 8.01
N VAL A 321 -13.65 3.38 6.78
CA VAL A 321 -13.64 4.78 6.34
C VAL A 321 -14.96 5.44 6.77
N PRO A 322 -14.92 6.66 7.35
CA PRO A 322 -16.13 7.39 7.69
C PRO A 322 -16.98 7.70 6.45
N GLU A 323 -18.29 7.65 6.62
CA GLU A 323 -19.26 8.12 5.63
C GLU A 323 -19.02 9.61 5.29
N PRO A 324 -19.08 10.01 4.00
CA PRO A 324 -19.07 11.41 3.62
C PRO A 324 -20.21 12.18 4.31
N ASN A 325 -19.89 13.35 4.86
CA ASN A 325 -20.90 14.21 5.46
C ASN A 325 -21.65 14.98 4.37
N ARG A 326 -22.82 14.47 3.97
CA ARG A 326 -23.72 15.10 2.98
C ARG A 326 -24.75 16.04 3.60
N THR A 327 -24.56 16.43 4.85
CA THR A 327 -25.44 17.38 5.55
C THR A 327 -24.83 18.79 5.58
N ASP A 328 -25.68 19.79 5.80
CA ASP A 328 -25.29 21.18 6.01
C ASP A 328 -24.59 21.41 7.36
N LYS A 329 -24.61 20.41 8.26
CA LYS A 329 -24.00 20.49 9.58
C LYS A 329 -22.58 19.97 9.55
N VAL A 330 -21.67 20.68 10.23
CA VAL A 330 -20.31 20.17 10.44
C VAL A 330 -20.36 18.95 11.35
N VAL A 331 -20.04 17.78 10.81
CA VAL A 331 -19.89 16.55 11.59
C VAL A 331 -18.42 16.39 11.98
N MET A 332 -18.13 16.51 13.28
CA MET A 332 -16.82 16.16 13.80
C MET A 332 -16.72 14.63 13.90
N LEU A 333 -15.79 14.04 13.17
CA LEU A 333 -15.51 12.61 13.24
C LEU A 333 -15.12 12.23 14.67
N LYS A 334 -15.92 11.40 15.32
CA LYS A 334 -15.58 10.79 16.62
C LYS A 334 -14.43 9.83 16.35
N ASN A 335 -13.21 10.20 16.74
CA ASN A 335 -11.96 9.44 16.57
C ASN A 335 -11.25 9.57 15.22
N ALA A 336 -11.03 10.79 14.71
CA ALA A 336 -9.97 11.00 13.72
C ALA A 336 -8.57 10.87 14.40
N VAL A 337 -8.14 9.62 14.59
CA VAL A 337 -6.75 9.16 14.79
C VAL A 337 -5.88 10.06 15.68
N ARG A 338 -6.06 9.97 17.01
CA ARG A 338 -4.89 9.95 17.89
C ARG A 338 -4.41 8.51 18.03
N VAL A 339 -3.93 7.91 16.94
CA VAL A 339 -2.82 6.97 17.14
C VAL A 339 -1.69 7.89 17.55
N ALA A 340 -1.48 8.05 18.87
CA ALA A 340 -0.27 8.71 19.34
C ALA A 340 0.87 7.99 18.62
N ALA A 341 1.57 8.69 17.73
CA ALA A 341 2.63 8.07 16.96
C ALA A 341 3.58 7.39 17.95
N SER A 342 3.88 6.11 17.71
CA SER A 342 4.82 5.40 18.55
C SER A 342 6.17 6.13 18.46
N LEU A 343 6.57 6.75 19.57
CA LEU A 343 7.91 7.28 19.71
C LEU A 343 8.86 6.07 19.76
N PRO A 344 10.07 6.16 19.18
CA PRO A 344 11.00 5.05 19.24
C PRO A 344 11.51 4.97 20.69
N VAL A 345 11.00 3.99 21.43
CA VAL A 345 11.38 3.69 22.81
C VAL A 345 12.12 2.37 22.84
N SER A 346 13.15 2.27 23.68
CA SER A 346 13.81 0.99 23.93
C SER A 346 12.91 0.10 24.79
N PRO A 347 13.05 -1.23 24.69
CA PRO A 347 12.46 -2.14 25.67
C PRO A 347 12.88 -1.75 27.09
N GLU A 348 11.95 -1.82 28.06
CA GLU A 348 12.19 -1.45 29.47
C GLU A 348 13.35 -2.25 30.10
N ALA A 349 13.58 -3.48 29.63
CA ALA A 349 14.72 -4.32 30.03
C ALA A 349 16.09 -3.75 29.61
N ALA A 350 16.15 -2.94 28.55
CA ALA A 350 17.39 -2.32 28.09
C ALA A 350 17.79 -1.08 28.92
N ILE A 351 16.89 -0.55 29.76
CA ILE A 351 17.15 0.56 30.67
C ILE A 351 17.89 0.04 31.91
N ALA A 352 19.15 -0.34 31.71
CA ALA A 352 20.01 -0.88 32.75
C ALA A 352 20.69 0.23 33.56
N GLN A 353 21.01 -0.06 34.82
CA GLN A 353 21.81 0.82 35.66
C GLN A 353 23.16 1.12 34.99
N GLY A 354 23.52 2.41 34.93
CA GLY A 354 24.74 2.89 34.27
C GLY A 354 24.59 3.24 32.79
N ALA A 355 23.47 2.87 32.14
CA ALA A 355 23.23 3.18 30.74
C ALA A 355 23.05 4.68 30.48
N ASP A 356 23.51 5.14 29.32
CA ASP A 356 23.08 6.42 28.75
C ASP A 356 21.73 6.24 28.06
N VAL A 357 20.78 7.11 28.38
CA VAL A 357 19.43 7.09 27.83
C VAL A 357 19.02 8.48 27.36
N TRP A 358 18.15 8.50 26.36
CA TRP A 358 17.53 9.70 25.83
C TRP A 358 16.03 9.65 26.04
N VAL A 359 15.47 10.76 26.45
CA VAL A 359 14.03 10.92 26.65
C VAL A 359 13.35 10.95 25.28
N ALA A 360 12.56 9.93 24.97
CA ALA A 360 11.81 9.84 23.72
C ALA A 360 10.55 10.71 23.75
N GLY A 361 9.85 10.72 24.89
CA GLY A 361 8.66 11.51 25.15
C GLY A 361 8.73 12.17 26.52
N THR A 362 8.11 13.34 26.65
CA THR A 362 8.16 14.16 27.88
C THR A 362 7.71 13.34 29.08
N LYS A 363 8.52 13.30 30.14
CA LYS A 363 8.21 12.51 31.33
C LYS A 363 8.34 13.33 32.61
N SER A 364 7.43 13.07 33.54
CA SER A 364 7.44 13.66 34.87
C SER A 364 8.59 13.11 35.71
N VAL A 365 9.14 13.95 36.57
CA VAL A 365 10.22 13.57 37.49
C VAL A 365 9.91 13.98 38.92
N TRP A 366 10.44 13.21 39.86
CA TRP A 366 10.28 13.41 41.30
C TRP A 366 11.64 13.39 42.00
N MET A 367 11.74 14.09 43.13
CA MET A 367 12.94 14.08 43.97
C MET A 367 13.06 12.80 44.80
N SER A 368 11.94 12.10 45.04
CA SER A 368 11.90 10.84 45.80
C SER A 368 11.43 9.67 44.96
N GLN A 369 11.89 8.47 45.31
CA GLN A 369 11.49 7.23 44.67
C GLN A 369 9.98 6.99 44.80
N ASP A 370 9.41 7.29 45.96
CA ASP A 370 7.99 7.03 46.25
C ASP A 370 7.06 7.89 45.38
N GLY A 371 7.51 9.10 45.00
CA GLY A 371 6.78 9.98 44.11
C GLY A 371 6.63 9.42 42.68
N ALA A 372 7.65 8.74 42.16
CA ALA A 372 7.65 8.25 40.79
C ALA A 372 6.50 7.27 40.51
N GLY A 373 5.64 7.61 39.54
CA GLY A 373 4.48 6.79 39.16
C GLY A 373 3.33 6.80 40.17
N SER A 374 3.36 7.70 41.17
CA SER A 374 2.27 7.91 42.13
C SER A 374 1.35 9.06 41.67
N ALA A 375 0.29 9.35 42.46
CA ALA A 375 -0.55 10.53 42.28
C ALA A 375 0.08 11.83 42.86
N ALA A 376 1.29 11.75 43.43
CA ALA A 376 1.97 12.92 43.95
C ALA A 376 2.34 13.90 42.82
N PRO A 377 2.24 15.22 43.05
CA PRO A 377 2.61 16.23 42.06
C PRO A 377 4.04 16.02 41.55
N GLU A 378 4.25 16.15 40.24
CA GLU A 378 5.60 16.14 39.69
C GLU A 378 6.38 17.39 40.10
N GLN A 379 7.68 17.23 40.39
CA GLN A 379 8.58 18.33 40.75
C GLN A 379 9.37 18.84 39.55
N GLY A 380 9.20 18.20 38.40
CA GLY A 380 9.74 18.67 37.13
C GLY A 380 9.35 17.76 35.96
N LYS A 381 9.86 18.11 34.79
CA LYS A 381 9.71 17.33 33.56
C LYS A 381 11.03 17.26 32.82
N LEU A 382 11.36 16.07 32.31
CA LEU A 382 12.39 15.91 31.30
C LEU A 382 11.75 15.96 29.92
N LEU A 383 12.37 16.69 29.00
CA LEU A 383 11.84 16.97 27.68
C LEU A 383 12.45 16.03 26.63
N GLY A 384 11.70 15.77 25.54
CA GLY A 384 12.18 14.93 24.43
C GLY A 384 13.54 15.35 23.90
N GLY A 385 14.45 14.39 23.73
CA GLY A 385 15.84 14.58 23.33
C GLY A 385 16.83 14.79 24.49
N ALA A 386 16.36 14.98 25.73
CA ALA A 386 17.24 15.09 26.90
C ALA A 386 18.05 13.81 27.13
N GLN A 387 19.36 13.94 27.33
CA GLN A 387 20.22 12.84 27.76
C GLN A 387 20.20 12.73 29.28
N ALA A 388 20.12 11.50 29.79
CA ALA A 388 20.27 11.18 31.19
C ALA A 388 21.12 9.92 31.37
N LYS A 389 21.78 9.81 32.52
CA LYS A 389 22.46 8.59 32.94
C LYS A 389 21.60 7.85 33.96
N VAL A 390 21.38 6.56 33.72
CA VAL A 390 20.58 5.71 34.63
C VAL A 390 21.39 5.42 35.89
N GLY A 391 20.85 5.79 37.04
CA GLY A 391 21.39 5.48 38.37
C GLY A 391 20.79 4.18 38.92
N GLN A 392 20.28 4.23 40.15
CA GLN A 392 19.61 3.08 40.76
C GLN A 392 18.29 2.73 40.05
N ARG A 393 17.95 1.44 40.04
CA ARG A 393 16.66 0.92 39.58
C ARG A 393 15.99 0.13 40.69
N VAL A 394 14.72 0.44 40.95
CA VAL A 394 13.87 -0.30 41.90
C VAL A 394 12.54 -0.63 41.22
N GLY A 395 12.35 -1.89 40.84
CA GLY A 395 11.21 -2.30 40.03
C GLY A 395 11.20 -1.55 38.69
N THR A 396 10.09 -0.85 38.41
CA THR A 396 9.88 -0.05 37.20
C THR A 396 10.36 1.42 37.33
N LYS A 397 10.95 1.77 38.48
CA LYS A 397 11.41 3.12 38.80
C LYS A 397 12.91 3.21 38.61
N VAL A 398 13.36 4.26 37.95
CA VAL A 398 14.76 4.52 37.64
C VAL A 398 15.18 5.91 38.10
N GLN A 399 16.40 6.00 38.60
CA GLN A 399 17.06 7.29 38.78
C GLN A 399 17.64 7.76 37.45
N LEU A 400 17.42 9.03 37.14
CA LEU A 400 17.93 9.68 35.94
C LEU A 400 18.74 10.89 36.36
N THR A 401 20.05 10.84 36.10
CA THR A 401 20.95 11.97 36.33
C THR A 401 21.10 12.77 35.05
N VAL A 402 20.71 14.04 35.09
CA VAL A 402 20.78 14.97 33.96
C VAL A 402 21.86 16.00 34.22
N LYS A 403 22.64 16.29 33.18
CA LYS A 403 23.64 17.35 33.17
C LYS A 403 23.25 18.40 32.14
N GLY A 404 23.62 19.64 32.38
CA GLY A 404 23.37 20.73 31.45
C GLY A 404 23.82 22.07 32.02
N TRP A 405 23.13 23.13 31.59
CA TRP A 405 23.43 24.50 31.94
C TRP A 405 22.17 25.24 32.38
N GLN A 406 22.30 26.16 33.33
CA GLN A 406 21.23 27.12 33.67
C GLN A 406 21.73 28.54 33.47
N MET A 407 20.82 29.44 33.10
CA MET A 407 21.10 30.87 33.28
C MET A 407 21.00 31.18 34.78
N ALA A 408 21.92 31.98 35.31
CA ALA A 408 21.96 32.32 36.73
C ALA A 408 20.61 32.83 37.25
N ASP A 409 19.91 33.62 36.44
CA ASP A 409 18.63 34.25 36.78
C ASP A 409 17.39 33.38 36.47
N VAL A 410 17.56 32.21 35.83
CA VAL A 410 16.46 31.29 35.46
C VAL A 410 16.75 29.88 35.97
N PRO A 411 16.61 29.65 37.29
CA PRO A 411 16.97 28.38 37.92
C PRO A 411 15.98 27.23 37.64
N SER A 412 14.85 27.52 36.99
CA SER A 412 13.78 26.54 36.71
C SER A 412 13.97 25.78 35.40
N ILE A 413 14.97 26.10 34.58
CA ILE A 413 15.18 25.44 33.27
C ILE A 413 16.62 24.95 33.18
N ILE A 414 16.80 23.72 32.72
CA ILE A 414 18.11 23.18 32.34
C ILE A 414 18.17 23.12 30.81
N TYR A 415 19.26 23.65 30.26
CA TYR A 415 19.59 23.67 28.84
C TYR A 415 20.71 22.66 28.54
N GLN A 416 20.72 22.11 27.33
CA GLN A 416 21.75 21.15 26.91
C GLN A 416 23.14 21.80 26.81
N ALA A 417 23.21 23.05 26.33
CA ALA A 417 24.47 23.75 26.06
C ALA A 417 24.35 25.25 26.39
N LYS A 418 25.48 25.87 26.76
CA LYS A 418 25.60 27.32 26.99
C LYS A 418 25.20 28.08 25.72
N GLY A 419 24.41 29.14 25.85
CA GLY A 419 23.98 30.00 24.73
C GLY A 419 22.89 29.41 23.82
N HIS A 420 22.54 28.13 23.97
CA HIS A 420 21.59 27.43 23.12
C HIS A 420 20.32 27.08 23.90
N ARG A 421 19.16 27.54 23.41
CA ARG A 421 17.85 27.34 24.04
C ARG A 421 17.26 25.95 23.75
N ILE A 422 18.09 24.92 23.93
CA ILE A 422 17.70 23.50 23.86
C ILE A 422 17.37 23.04 25.27
N MET A 423 16.09 23.14 25.65
CA MET A 423 15.65 22.80 27.01
C MET A 423 15.61 21.28 27.18
N VAL A 424 16.25 20.78 28.24
CA VAL A 424 16.27 19.34 28.59
C VAL A 424 15.44 19.04 29.83
N ALA A 425 15.29 20.00 30.74
CA ALA A 425 14.43 19.88 31.92
C ALA A 425 13.75 21.20 32.30
N VAL A 426 12.55 21.09 32.86
CA VAL A 426 11.82 22.19 33.52
C VAL A 426 11.51 21.75 34.95
N LEU A 427 11.88 22.58 35.91
CA LEU A 427 11.87 22.27 37.34
C LEU A 427 10.92 23.20 38.07
N ASP A 428 10.27 22.67 39.10
CA ASP A 428 9.61 23.49 40.10
C ASP A 428 10.63 24.11 41.08
N LYS A 429 10.14 24.79 42.11
CA LYS A 429 10.98 25.46 43.09
C LYS A 429 11.79 24.48 43.95
N GLU A 430 11.23 23.32 44.28
CA GLU A 430 11.87 22.31 45.13
C GLU A 430 13.01 21.62 44.36
N ALA A 431 12.72 21.13 43.16
CA ALA A 431 13.71 20.52 42.28
C ALA A 431 14.82 21.50 41.90
N ALA A 432 14.49 22.77 41.63
CA ALA A 432 15.49 23.80 41.31
C ALA A 432 16.47 24.06 42.48
N ALA A 433 16.02 23.94 43.73
CA ALA A 433 16.86 24.09 44.92
C ALA A 433 17.82 22.91 45.12
N ALA A 434 17.46 21.73 44.62
CA ALA A 434 18.27 20.51 44.73
C ALA A 434 19.32 20.37 43.61
N VAL A 435 19.38 21.31 42.66
CA VAL A 435 20.34 21.29 41.56
C VAL A 435 21.76 21.56 42.07
N GLN A 436 22.69 20.67 41.75
CA GLN A 436 24.11 20.87 42.00
C GLN A 436 24.68 21.84 40.97
N ARG A 437 25.30 22.92 41.43
CA ARG A 437 25.80 24.02 40.60
C ARG A 437 27.32 24.07 40.63
N GLY A 438 27.94 24.19 39.45
CA GLY A 438 29.37 24.45 39.30
C GLY A 438 29.69 25.94 39.26
N THR A 439 30.87 26.27 38.74
CA THR A 439 31.34 27.65 38.60
C THR A 439 30.62 28.36 37.45
N ALA A 440 30.12 29.57 37.71
CA ALA A 440 29.46 30.37 36.68
C ALA A 440 30.44 30.86 35.61
N GLU A 441 30.01 30.78 34.36
CA GLU A 441 30.73 31.26 33.19
C GLU A 441 29.95 32.40 32.52
N LYS A 442 30.65 33.49 32.21
CA LYS A 442 30.04 34.62 31.50
C LYS A 442 30.18 34.42 29.99
N ASP A 443 29.06 34.52 29.29
CA ASP A 443 29.01 34.53 27.83
C ASP A 443 29.44 35.92 27.33
N THR A 444 30.48 35.96 26.49
CA THR A 444 31.09 37.22 26.04
C THR A 444 30.26 37.96 25.00
N GLU A 445 29.36 37.26 24.30
CA GLU A 445 28.53 37.86 23.23
C GLU A 445 27.23 38.43 23.78
N THR A 446 26.61 37.72 24.73
CA THR A 446 25.29 38.07 25.28
C THR A 446 25.36 38.72 26.66
N GLY A 447 26.51 38.64 27.34
CA GLY A 447 26.70 39.09 28.71
C GLY A 447 26.03 38.21 29.78
N GLN A 448 25.37 37.12 29.37
CA GLN A 448 24.62 36.22 30.24
C GLN A 448 25.55 35.33 31.07
N SER A 449 25.17 35.07 32.32
CA SER A 449 25.90 34.15 33.20
C SER A 449 25.26 32.76 33.16
N TRP A 450 26.05 31.77 32.78
CA TRP A 450 25.64 30.38 32.62
C TRP A 450 26.37 29.49 33.62
N VAL A 451 25.63 28.64 34.32
CA VAL A 451 26.15 27.76 35.37
C VAL A 451 26.01 26.32 34.91
N PRO A 452 27.09 25.52 34.88
CA PRO A 452 26.97 24.10 34.63
C PRO A 452 26.28 23.44 35.81
N VAL A 453 25.34 22.55 35.54
CA VAL A 453 24.48 21.94 36.55
C VAL A 453 24.33 20.43 36.39
N GLN A 454 24.06 19.78 37.51
CA GLN A 454 23.68 18.38 37.57
C GLN A 454 22.54 18.18 38.57
N VAL A 455 21.60 17.32 38.24
CA VAL A 455 20.51 16.93 39.15
C VAL A 455 20.09 15.50 38.87
N THR A 456 19.67 14.80 39.92
CA THR A 456 19.21 13.42 39.85
C THR A 456 17.76 13.35 40.28
N PHE A 457 16.94 12.70 39.46
CA PHE A 457 15.52 12.50 39.71
C PHE A 457 15.15 11.04 39.70
N TRP A 458 13.99 10.71 40.24
CA TRP A 458 13.29 9.46 40.01
C TRP A 458 12.20 9.63 38.96
N SER A 459 12.03 8.61 38.12
CA SER A 459 10.95 8.52 37.14
C SER A 459 10.66 7.05 36.79
N ASP A 460 9.65 6.78 35.97
CA ASP A 460 9.46 5.46 35.38
C ASP A 460 10.48 5.16 34.25
N GLU A 461 10.58 3.91 33.84
CA GLU A 461 11.45 3.44 32.75
C GLU A 461 10.88 3.62 31.34
N LYS A 462 9.66 4.19 31.21
CA LYS A 462 8.98 4.38 29.94
C LYS A 462 9.49 5.63 29.22
N ASN A 463 9.21 5.74 27.93
CA ASN A 463 9.58 6.90 27.10
C ASN A 463 11.09 7.20 27.11
N LEU A 464 11.92 6.16 27.25
CA LEU A 464 13.37 6.23 27.18
C LEU A 464 13.87 5.42 25.98
N ASN A 465 14.98 5.83 25.40
CA ASN A 465 15.68 5.11 24.34
C ASN A 465 17.18 5.08 24.65
N THR A 466 17.82 3.94 24.44
CA THR A 466 19.26 3.72 24.60
C THR A 466 20.06 4.01 23.33
N ASP A 467 19.38 4.32 22.23
CA ASP A 467 19.93 4.65 20.93
C ASP A 467 19.45 6.05 20.49
N ARG A 468 20.36 7.03 20.61
CA ARG A 468 20.12 8.41 20.15
C ARG A 468 19.88 8.47 18.64
N GLN A 469 20.56 7.63 17.86
CA GLN A 469 20.46 7.64 16.42
C GLN A 469 19.08 7.17 15.96
N ALA A 470 18.43 6.26 16.68
CA ALA A 470 17.04 5.88 16.45
C ALA A 470 16.09 7.07 16.60
N LEU A 471 16.25 7.89 17.66
CA LEU A 471 15.46 9.11 17.86
C LEU A 471 15.67 10.14 16.74
N TRP A 472 16.91 10.32 16.29
CA TRP A 472 17.26 11.23 15.20
C TRP A 472 16.76 10.75 13.84
N SER A 473 16.84 9.44 13.58
CA SER A 473 16.34 8.84 12.35
C SER A 473 14.81 8.97 12.27
N TYR A 474 14.12 8.71 13.39
CA TYR A 474 12.68 8.95 13.51
C TYR A 474 12.33 10.42 13.27
N SER A 475 13.05 11.35 13.91
CA SER A 475 12.78 12.78 13.81
C SER A 475 13.01 13.31 12.40
N ALA A 476 14.11 12.90 11.77
CA ALA A 476 14.43 13.24 10.39
C ALA A 476 13.36 12.72 9.43
N THR A 477 12.97 11.45 9.57
CA THR A 477 11.93 10.82 8.74
C THR A 477 10.58 11.51 8.92
N THR A 478 10.20 11.81 10.16
CA THR A 478 8.91 12.43 10.49
C THR A 478 8.86 13.87 9.98
N PHE A 479 9.93 14.65 10.18
CA PHE A 479 10.07 15.99 9.64
C PHE A 479 10.00 15.99 8.10
N GLN A 480 10.73 15.09 7.45
CA GLN A 480 10.75 14.97 6.00
C GLN A 480 9.36 14.61 5.45
N LYS A 481 8.77 13.50 5.91
CA LYS A 481 7.46 13.02 5.43
C LYS A 481 6.35 14.05 5.63
N THR A 482 6.37 14.79 6.73
CA THR A 482 5.29 15.73 7.07
C THR A 482 5.44 17.04 6.32
N CYS A 483 6.65 17.57 6.25
CA CYS A 483 6.87 18.91 5.71
C CYS A 483 7.13 18.92 4.19
N SER A 484 7.61 17.82 3.59
CA SER A 484 7.85 17.74 2.14
C SER A 484 6.56 17.67 1.32
N ALA A 485 5.41 17.48 1.95
CA ALA A 485 4.11 17.44 1.29
C ALA A 485 3.69 18.80 0.70
N CYS A 486 4.21 19.91 1.24
CA CYS A 486 3.77 21.26 0.88
C CYS A 486 4.86 22.10 0.17
N HIS A 487 6.13 21.90 0.52
CA HIS A 487 7.24 22.67 -0.04
C HIS A 487 8.58 21.92 0.09
N VAL A 488 9.62 22.45 -0.57
CA VAL A 488 11.00 21.99 -0.37
C VAL A 488 11.43 22.27 1.07
N LEU A 489 12.00 21.28 1.74
CA LEU A 489 12.41 21.40 3.15
C LEU A 489 13.53 22.43 3.31
N PRO A 490 13.45 23.32 4.33
CA PRO A 490 14.59 24.14 4.70
C PRO A 490 15.75 23.25 5.14
N GLN A 491 16.96 23.55 4.67
CA GLN A 491 18.14 22.81 5.12
C GLN A 491 18.34 23.02 6.61
N LYS A 492 18.57 21.93 7.36
CA LYS A 492 18.77 21.95 8.82
C LYS A 492 19.88 22.90 9.28
N THR A 493 20.91 23.06 8.46
CA THR A 493 22.08 23.93 8.65
C THR A 493 21.85 25.39 8.29
N HIS A 494 20.66 25.76 7.78
CA HIS A 494 20.37 27.15 7.41
C HIS A 494 20.11 28.02 8.64
N PHE A 495 19.45 27.47 9.66
CA PHE A 495 19.08 28.18 10.89
C PHE A 495 19.95 27.77 12.07
N THR A 496 20.14 28.70 13.01
CA THR A 496 20.72 28.40 14.34
C THR A 496 19.76 27.61 15.22
N ALA A 497 20.26 26.97 16.28
CA ALA A 497 19.44 26.22 17.24
C ALA A 497 18.34 27.12 17.85
N ASN A 498 18.66 28.39 18.10
CA ASN A 498 17.70 29.35 18.64
C ASN A 498 16.66 29.80 17.60
N GLN A 499 17.04 29.92 16.33
CA GLN A 499 16.12 30.26 15.24
C GLN A 499 15.11 29.15 14.94
N TRP A 500 15.52 27.88 15.04
CA TRP A 500 14.64 26.72 14.82
C TRP A 500 13.38 26.72 15.68
N ILE A 501 13.40 27.34 16.86
CA ILE A 501 12.23 27.47 17.74
C ILE A 501 11.11 28.23 17.04
N GLY A 502 11.41 29.39 16.44
CA GLY A 502 10.42 30.20 15.74
C GLY A 502 10.00 29.56 14.43
N THR A 503 10.98 29.06 13.67
CA THR A 503 10.77 28.42 12.37
C THR A 503 9.85 27.21 12.46
N LEU A 504 10.14 26.26 13.36
CA LEU A 504 9.28 25.08 13.53
C LEU A 504 7.91 25.44 14.14
N LYS A 505 7.86 26.42 15.05
CA LYS A 505 6.59 26.87 15.65
C LYS A 505 5.64 27.45 14.59
N ALA A 506 6.15 28.21 13.62
CA ALA A 506 5.36 28.76 12.52
C ALA A 506 4.74 27.65 11.64
N MET A 507 5.44 26.52 11.51
CA MET A 507 4.98 25.33 10.78
C MET A 507 4.00 24.47 11.59
N LYS A 508 4.13 24.41 12.93
CA LYS A 508 3.36 23.51 13.80
C LYS A 508 1.85 23.52 13.52
N ARG A 509 1.26 24.69 13.26
CA ARG A 509 -0.19 24.86 13.00
C ARG A 509 -0.69 24.16 11.74
N PHE A 510 0.21 23.81 10.83
CA PHE A 510 -0.09 23.11 9.58
C PHE A 510 0.25 21.61 9.65
N THR A 511 0.59 21.11 10.83
CA THR A 511 0.97 19.72 11.06
C THR A 511 0.06 19.07 12.08
N SER A 512 -0.01 17.74 12.06
CA SER A 512 -0.71 16.92 13.05
C SER A 512 0.21 16.42 14.17
N PHE A 513 1.39 17.04 14.36
CA PHE A 513 2.34 16.60 15.39
C PHE A 513 1.74 16.63 16.80
N SER A 514 1.96 15.54 17.55
CA SER A 514 1.82 15.59 19.00
C SER A 514 2.86 16.54 19.61
N ASP A 515 2.65 16.95 20.87
CA ASP A 515 3.62 17.79 21.56
C ASP A 515 4.98 17.11 21.70
N ASP A 516 5.02 15.78 21.93
CA ASP A 516 6.27 15.02 22.03
C ASP A 516 6.98 14.89 20.68
N GLN A 517 6.25 14.64 19.60
CA GLN A 517 6.84 14.63 18.26
C GLN A 517 7.42 15.99 17.91
N TYR A 518 6.67 17.07 18.15
CA TYR A 518 7.15 18.43 17.95
C TYR A 518 8.43 18.69 18.73
N ARG A 519 8.49 18.27 20.01
CA ARG A 519 9.67 18.43 20.86
C ARG A 519 10.87 17.65 20.35
N LEU A 520 10.68 16.40 19.97
CA LEU A 520 11.77 15.55 19.51
C LEU A 520 12.32 16.03 18.14
N ILE A 521 11.43 16.46 17.24
CA ILE A 521 11.81 17.07 15.96
C ILE A 521 12.53 18.40 16.18
N LEU A 522 12.05 19.24 17.11
CA LEU A 522 12.75 20.47 17.47
C LEU A 522 14.15 20.17 18.01
N ALA A 523 14.27 19.23 18.95
CA ALA A 523 15.55 18.82 19.51
C ALA A 523 16.50 18.30 18.41
N TYR A 524 16.00 17.50 17.46
CA TYR A 524 16.76 17.04 16.30
C TYR A 524 17.27 18.21 15.45
N LEU A 525 16.38 19.14 15.05
CA LEU A 525 16.73 20.29 14.20
C LEU A 525 17.73 21.21 14.91
N GLN A 526 17.56 21.43 16.22
CA GLN A 526 18.49 22.20 17.03
C GLN A 526 19.85 21.53 17.14
N ASN A 527 19.92 20.20 17.34
CA ASN A 527 21.17 19.46 17.40
C ASN A 527 21.87 19.28 16.04
N HIS A 528 21.23 19.65 14.93
CA HIS A 528 21.81 19.63 13.59
C HIS A 528 21.75 21.01 12.92
N SER A 529 21.65 22.06 13.73
CA SER A 529 21.57 23.45 13.33
C SER A 529 22.93 24.00 12.92
N LYS A 530 22.96 25.19 12.32
CA LYS A 530 24.18 25.84 11.85
C LYS A 530 25.30 25.92 12.90
N ASP A 531 24.93 26.20 14.14
CA ASP A 531 25.80 26.50 15.28
C ASP A 531 26.11 25.29 16.18
N LEU A 532 25.51 24.12 15.91
CA LEU A 532 25.76 22.88 16.65
C LEU A 532 26.11 21.67 15.77
N ASN A 533 26.11 21.82 14.45
CA ASN A 533 26.47 20.75 13.53
C ASN A 533 28.01 20.62 13.48
N GLU A 534 28.56 19.55 14.05
CA GLU A 534 30.02 19.27 14.17
C GLU A 534 30.77 19.04 12.83
N ALA A 535 30.22 19.43 11.68
CA ALA A 535 30.76 19.11 10.36
C ALA A 535 31.37 20.28 9.55
N SER A 536 31.54 21.47 10.13
CA SER A 536 32.29 22.56 9.45
C SER A 536 33.34 23.16 10.38
N GLY A 537 34.60 22.76 10.13
CA GLY A 537 35.79 22.95 10.94
C GLY A 537 36.03 24.35 11.52
N GLY A 538 36.62 24.36 12.72
CA GLY A 538 37.17 25.52 13.39
C GLY A 538 37.40 25.26 14.87
N THR A 539 38.63 24.87 15.20
CA THR A 539 39.22 24.72 16.54
C THR A 539 38.66 25.58 17.70
N LYS A 540 38.62 24.94 18.87
CA LYS A 540 38.85 25.43 20.25
C LYS A 540 37.89 26.52 20.80
N HIS A 541 37.15 26.19 21.86
CA HIS A 541 37.59 26.42 23.24
C HIS A 541 36.75 25.64 24.25
#